data_AF-A0A974GYB7-F1
#
_entry.id   AF-A0A974GYB7-F1
#
_cell.length_a   1.000
_cell.length_b   1.000
_cell.length_c   1.000
_cell.angle_alpha   90.00
_cell.angle_beta   90.00
_cell.angle_gamma   90.00
#
_symmetry.space_group_name_H-M   'P 1'
#
loop_
_entity.id
_entity.type
_entity.pdbx_description
1 polymer ?
#
loop_
_entity_poly.entity_id
_entity_poly.type
_entity_poly.pdbx_seq_one_letter_code
_entity_poly.pdbx_strand_id
1 'polypeptide(L)'
;GTPIKVRHFATCDTSNVVYLLKCPCGMGYVGQTGRSIKTRIKEHRGSIRNFKKGTSTDTTVARHFNLANHNLTQLKWTVLETIQPLQRGGDMQKFRLQREAFWIKKLDTLQPKGLNDSWSIKCFLG
;
A
#
# COMPACT_ATOMS: atom_id res chain seq x y z
N GLY A 1 -8.82 -16.88 -9.76
CA GLY A 1 -8.54 -16.09 -8.54
C GLY A 1 -9.84 -15.80 -7.80
N THR A 2 -9.80 -15.69 -6.48
CA THR A 2 -11.00 -15.42 -5.66
C THR A 2 -11.40 -13.94 -5.74
N PRO A 3 -12.63 -13.60 -6.15
CA PRO A 3 -13.09 -12.21 -6.19
C PRO A 3 -13.06 -11.56 -4.80
N ILE A 4 -12.51 -10.35 -4.71
CA ILE A 4 -12.47 -9.57 -3.47
C ILE A 4 -13.55 -8.50 -3.53
N LYS A 5 -14.55 -8.62 -2.65
CA LYS A 5 -15.56 -7.57 -2.48
C LYS A 5 -14.98 -6.43 -1.67
N VAL A 6 -14.71 -5.29 -2.31
CA VAL A 6 -14.39 -4.03 -1.62
C VAL A 6 -15.73 -3.44 -1.16
N ARG A 7 -16.02 -3.54 0.14
CA ARG A 7 -17.34 -3.20 0.71
C ARG A 7 -17.45 -1.78 1.26
N HIS A 8 -16.38 -1.00 1.20
CA HIS A 8 -16.32 0.30 1.86
C HIS A 8 -16.35 1.43 0.85
N PHE A 9 -17.26 2.39 1.05
CA PHE A 9 -17.22 3.67 0.36
C PHE A 9 -16.03 4.46 0.89
N ALA A 10 -15.08 4.79 0.02
CA ALA A 10 -13.92 5.59 0.34
C ALA A 10 -13.77 6.70 -0.70
N THR A 11 -13.50 7.90 -0.22
CA THR A 11 -13.17 9.07 -1.04
C THR A 11 -11.66 9.31 -1.02
N CYS A 12 -11.18 10.21 -1.87
CA CYS A 12 -9.78 10.65 -1.88
C CYS A 12 -9.29 11.19 -0.52
N ASP A 13 -10.20 11.69 0.31
CA ASP A 13 -9.87 12.30 1.61
C ASP A 13 -9.98 11.31 2.79
N THR A 14 -10.40 10.06 2.50
CA THR A 14 -10.50 9.02 3.53
C THR A 14 -9.12 8.73 4.13
N SER A 15 -9.07 8.69 5.45
CA SER A 15 -7.88 8.45 6.26
C SER A 15 -8.00 7.13 7.03
N ASN A 16 -6.90 6.66 7.64
CA ASN A 16 -6.84 5.36 8.32
C ASN A 16 -7.22 4.20 7.39
N VAL A 17 -6.51 4.05 6.28
CA VAL A 17 -6.84 3.03 5.27
C VAL A 17 -5.67 2.08 5.01
N VAL A 18 -6.02 0.87 4.56
CA VAL A 18 -5.13 -0.03 3.84
C VAL A 18 -5.50 0.04 2.35
N TYR A 19 -4.51 0.19 1.49
CA TYR A 19 -4.69 0.38 0.05
C TYR A 19 -3.79 -0.56 -0.75
N LEU A 20 -4.19 -0.80 -2.00
CA LEU A 20 -3.44 -1.53 -3.01
C LEU A 20 -3.00 -0.56 -4.10
N LEU A 21 -1.72 -0.58 -4.45
CA LEU A 21 -1.23 -0.09 -5.74
C LEU A 21 -1.09 -1.29 -6.69
N LYS A 22 -1.57 -1.13 -7.92
CA LYS A 22 -1.53 -2.18 -8.93
C LYS A 22 -0.69 -1.71 -10.12
N CYS A 23 0.33 -2.51 -10.41
CA CYS A 23 1.22 -2.34 -11.54
C CYS A 23 0.57 -2.88 -12.84
N PRO A 24 0.84 -2.30 -14.03
CA PRO A 24 0.37 -2.86 -15.30
C PRO A 24 0.80 -4.31 -15.55
N CYS A 25 1.95 -4.76 -15.02
CA CYS A 25 2.41 -6.14 -15.13
C CYS A 25 1.66 -7.14 -14.22
N GLY A 26 0.66 -6.68 -13.47
CA GLY A 26 -0.16 -7.51 -12.59
C GLY A 26 0.30 -7.57 -11.13
N MET A 27 1.54 -7.19 -10.85
CA MET A 27 2.10 -7.15 -9.48
C MET A 27 1.42 -6.08 -8.61
N GLY A 28 1.26 -6.35 -7.32
CA GLY A 28 0.64 -5.46 -6.36
C GLY A 28 1.60 -4.98 -5.26
N TYR A 29 1.35 -3.80 -4.71
CA TYR A 29 1.93 -3.30 -3.47
C TYR A 29 0.79 -2.96 -2.50
N VAL A 30 0.81 -3.52 -1.30
CA VAL A 30 -0.10 -3.15 -0.22
C VAL A 30 0.61 -2.18 0.72
N GLY A 31 -0.08 -1.09 1.07
CA GLY A 31 0.39 -0.12 2.05
C GLY A 31 -0.72 0.32 2.99
N GLN A 32 -0.35 0.86 4.16
CA GLN A 32 -1.28 1.57 5.04
C GLN A 32 -0.96 3.06 5.17
N THR A 33 -1.96 3.86 5.57
CA THR A 33 -1.74 5.24 5.97
C THR A 33 -2.77 5.72 6.99
N GLY A 34 -2.31 6.49 7.99
CA GLY A 34 -3.19 7.25 8.89
C GLY A 34 -3.62 8.61 8.33
N ARG A 35 -2.96 9.10 7.28
CA ARG A 35 -3.30 10.37 6.59
C ARG A 35 -4.33 10.10 5.49
N SER A 36 -4.75 11.15 4.77
CA SER A 36 -5.63 10.97 3.61
C SER A 36 -4.96 10.15 2.51
N ILE A 37 -5.72 9.25 1.88
CA ILE A 37 -5.21 8.38 0.82
C ILE A 37 -4.65 9.21 -0.36
N LYS A 38 -5.30 10.31 -0.73
CA LYS A 38 -4.82 11.24 -1.76
C LYS A 38 -3.40 11.73 -1.50
N THR A 39 -3.08 12.07 -0.25
CA THR A 39 -1.72 12.52 0.13
C THR A 39 -0.72 11.39 -0.12
N ARG A 40 -1.04 10.17 0.34
CA ARG A 40 -0.14 9.02 0.20
C ARG A 40 0.05 8.61 -1.26
N ILE A 41 -1.01 8.65 -2.07
CA ILE A 41 -0.91 8.37 -3.51
C ILE A 41 -0.05 9.44 -4.21
N LYS A 42 -0.20 10.73 -3.86
CA LYS A 42 0.63 11.81 -4.42
C LYS A 42 2.12 11.59 -4.13
N GLU A 43 2.47 11.14 -2.94
CA GLU A 43 3.86 10.79 -2.57
C GLU A 43 4.41 9.67 -3.44
N HIS A 44 3.68 8.54 -3.56
CA HIS A 44 4.10 7.43 -4.43
C HIS A 44 4.29 7.87 -5.88
N ARG A 45 3.36 8.69 -6.41
CA ARG A 45 3.48 9.26 -7.75
C ARG A 45 4.70 10.17 -7.88
N GLY A 46 5.03 10.91 -6.84
CA GLY A 46 6.26 11.71 -6.75
C GLY A 46 7.52 10.86 -6.79
N SER A 47 7.58 9.79 -5.98
CA SER A 47 8.73 8.88 -5.94
C SER A 47 8.97 8.18 -7.29
N ILE A 48 7.91 7.72 -7.96
CA ILE A 48 8.02 7.09 -9.29
C ILE A 48 8.57 8.08 -10.32
N ARG A 49 8.01 9.30 -10.36
CA ARG A 49 8.41 10.33 -11.34
C ARG A 49 9.85 10.82 -11.13
N ASN A 50 10.28 10.93 -9.88
CA ASN A 50 11.59 11.47 -9.50
C ASN A 50 12.51 10.36 -8.98
N PHE A 51 12.38 9.15 -9.51
CA PHE A 51 13.15 8.00 -9.02
C PHE A 51 14.65 8.27 -9.15
N LYS A 52 15.37 8.10 -8.03
CA LYS A 52 16.82 8.15 -7.98
C LYS A 52 17.32 7.14 -6.95
N LYS A 53 18.13 6.19 -7.41
CA LYS A 53 18.70 5.13 -6.57
C LYS A 53 19.47 5.72 -5.38
N GLY A 54 19.29 5.16 -4.20
CA GLY A 54 19.96 5.61 -2.96
C GLY A 54 19.40 6.89 -2.35
N THR A 55 18.20 7.33 -2.76
CA THR A 55 17.54 8.52 -2.19
C THR A 55 16.20 8.16 -1.56
N SER A 56 15.52 9.15 -0.96
CA SER A 56 14.17 8.97 -0.41
C SER A 56 13.11 8.57 -1.46
N THR A 57 13.39 8.75 -2.76
CA THR A 57 12.51 8.29 -3.85
C THR A 57 12.77 6.85 -4.28
N ASP A 58 13.82 6.20 -3.75
CA ASP A 58 14.15 4.80 -4.00
C ASP A 58 13.24 3.85 -3.21
N THR A 59 11.93 3.93 -3.48
CA THR A 59 10.93 3.00 -2.93
C THR A 59 10.83 1.75 -3.81
N THR A 60 10.32 0.64 -3.27
CA THR A 60 10.15 -0.61 -4.04
C THR A 60 9.32 -0.41 -5.30
N VAL A 61 8.23 0.35 -5.18
CA VAL A 61 7.33 0.66 -6.29
C VAL A 61 8.04 1.54 -7.33
N ALA A 62 8.72 2.61 -6.91
CA ALA A 62 9.43 3.50 -7.84
C ALA A 62 10.57 2.78 -8.56
N ARG A 63 11.35 1.98 -7.83
CA ARG A 63 12.42 1.15 -8.38
C ARG A 63 11.89 0.15 -9.40
N HIS A 64 10.80 -0.54 -9.07
CA HIS A 64 10.17 -1.48 -10.01
C HIS A 64 9.68 -0.77 -11.28
N PHE A 65 8.98 0.35 -11.16
CA PHE A 65 8.51 1.10 -12.32
C PHE A 65 9.66 1.55 -13.23
N ASN A 66 10.78 2.00 -12.65
CA ASN A 66 11.97 2.35 -13.41
C ASN A 66 12.59 1.14 -14.11
N LEU A 67 12.80 0.02 -13.40
CA LEU A 67 13.44 -1.18 -13.95
C LEU A 67 12.59 -1.88 -15.02
N ALA A 68 11.27 -1.89 -14.85
CA ALA A 68 10.33 -2.51 -15.77
C ALA A 68 9.88 -1.58 -16.92
N ASN A 69 10.45 -0.37 -17.00
CA ASN A 69 10.10 0.67 -17.96
C ASN A 69 8.57 0.96 -18.02
N HIS A 70 7.95 1.06 -16.83
CA HIS A 70 6.52 1.33 -16.69
C HIS A 70 6.24 2.82 -16.49
N ASN A 71 5.11 3.28 -17.01
CA ASN A 71 4.72 4.68 -16.92
C ASN A 71 3.83 4.94 -15.69
N LEU A 72 4.07 6.06 -15.00
CA LEU A 72 3.26 6.53 -13.88
C LEU A 72 1.75 6.59 -14.17
N THR A 73 1.35 6.88 -15.41
CA THR A 73 -0.05 6.95 -15.84
C THR A 73 -0.74 5.59 -15.79
N GLN A 74 0.02 4.49 -15.82
CA GLN A 74 -0.49 3.12 -15.74
C GLN A 74 -0.70 2.64 -14.30
N LEU A 75 -0.20 3.39 -13.31
CA LEU A 75 -0.38 3.06 -11.89
C LEU A 75 -1.86 3.17 -11.51
N LYS A 76 -2.46 2.05 -11.12
CA LYS A 76 -3.82 2.01 -10.55
C LYS A 76 -3.74 1.86 -9.04
N TRP A 77 -4.77 2.33 -8.34
CA TRP A 77 -4.88 2.15 -6.90
C TRP A 77 -6.32 1.93 -6.46
N THR A 78 -6.50 1.29 -5.32
CA THR A 78 -7.81 1.14 -4.66
C THR A 78 -7.63 1.09 -3.15
N VAL A 79 -8.62 1.58 -2.41
CA VAL A 79 -8.73 1.29 -0.97
C VAL A 79 -9.20 -0.16 -0.82
N LEU A 80 -8.55 -0.92 0.07
CA LEU A 80 -8.96 -2.29 0.42
C LEU A 80 -9.83 -2.28 1.68
N GLU A 81 -9.47 -1.44 2.64
CA GLU A 81 -10.13 -1.39 3.94
C GLU A 81 -9.97 0.00 4.57
N THR A 82 -11.07 0.52 5.11
CA THR A 82 -11.07 1.69 5.99
C THR A 82 -11.12 1.18 7.43
N ILE A 83 -10.14 1.59 8.22
CA ILE A 83 -9.95 1.12 9.59
C ILE A 83 -10.70 2.05 10.53
N GLN A 84 -11.66 1.48 11.25
CA GLN A 84 -12.45 2.20 12.23
C GLN A 84 -11.70 2.31 13.57
N PRO A 85 -11.94 3.39 14.33
CA PRO A 85 -11.43 3.50 15.69
C PRO A 85 -11.88 2.36 16.59
N LEU A 86 -10.92 1.81 17.35
CA LEU A 86 -11.18 0.80 18.34
C LEU A 86 -12.02 1.41 19.47
N GLN A 87 -13.21 0.86 19.70
CA GLN A 87 -14.18 1.36 20.69
C GLN A 87 -13.65 1.40 22.13
N ARG A 88 -12.62 0.60 22.45
CA ARG A 88 -12.05 0.45 23.80
C ARG A 88 -10.66 1.07 23.95
N GLY A 89 -10.27 1.97 23.03
CA GLY A 89 -8.90 2.45 22.93
C GLY A 89 -7.96 1.39 22.34
N GLY A 90 -6.68 1.74 22.21
CA GLY A 90 -5.64 0.88 21.63
C GLY A 90 -4.81 1.58 20.56
N ASP A 91 -3.64 1.02 20.24
CA ASP A 91 -2.74 1.58 19.25
C ASP A 91 -3.28 1.35 17.83
N MET A 92 -3.89 2.40 17.27
CA MET A 92 -4.40 2.43 15.91
C MET A 92 -3.29 2.11 14.89
N GLN A 93 -2.06 2.56 15.10
CA GLN A 93 -0.95 2.29 14.20
C GLN A 93 -0.62 0.79 14.21
N LYS A 94 -0.56 0.17 15.38
CA LYS A 94 -0.39 -1.28 15.50
C LYS A 94 -1.50 -2.03 14.77
N PHE A 95 -2.76 -1.61 14.93
CA PHE A 95 -3.88 -2.23 14.22
C PHE A 95 -3.78 -2.06 12.69
N ARG A 96 -3.44 -0.87 12.19
CA ARG A 96 -3.19 -0.65 10.76
C ARG A 96 -2.09 -1.56 10.21
N LEU A 97 -1.00 -1.74 10.94
CA LEU A 97 0.09 -2.64 10.55
C LEU A 97 -0.35 -4.11 10.51
N GLN A 98 -1.21 -4.56 11.44
CA GLN A 98 -1.76 -5.92 11.42
C GLN A 98 -2.66 -6.14 10.19
N ARG A 99 -3.51 -5.16 9.87
CA ARG A 99 -4.38 -5.22 8.68
C ARG A 99 -3.56 -5.17 7.38
N GLU A 100 -2.51 -4.36 7.33
CA GLU A 100 -1.56 -4.33 6.21
C GLU A 100 -0.92 -5.71 5.99
N ALA A 101 -0.38 -6.34 7.04
CA ALA A 101 0.22 -7.68 6.96
C ALA A 101 -0.80 -8.74 6.50
N PHE A 102 -2.04 -8.67 6.99
CA PHE A 102 -3.13 -9.53 6.53
C PHE A 102 -3.35 -9.41 5.01
N TRP A 103 -3.43 -8.18 4.49
CA TRP A 103 -3.66 -7.95 3.06
C TRP A 103 -2.46 -8.31 2.19
N ILE A 104 -1.22 -8.07 2.66
CA ILE A 104 0.01 -8.52 1.98
C ILE A 104 -0.03 -10.04 1.77
N LYS A 105 -0.34 -10.79 2.83
CA LYS A 105 -0.45 -12.26 2.76
C LYS A 105 -1.61 -12.70 1.87
N LYS A 106 -2.77 -12.07 2.01
CA LYS A 106 -3.99 -12.43 1.26
C LYS A 106 -3.88 -12.18 -0.24
N LEU A 107 -3.13 -11.16 -0.64
CA LEU A 107 -2.94 -10.75 -2.04
C LEU A 107 -1.63 -11.25 -2.65
N ASP A 108 -0.82 -11.98 -1.90
CA ASP A 108 0.50 -12.49 -2.31
C ASP A 108 1.40 -11.39 -2.90
N THR A 109 1.45 -10.23 -2.21
CA THR A 109 2.20 -9.06 -2.73
C THR A 109 3.67 -9.01 -2.32
N LEU A 110 4.20 -10.07 -1.72
CA LEU A 110 5.63 -10.16 -1.39
C LEU A 110 6.47 -10.46 -2.63
N GLN A 111 7.67 -9.92 -2.68
CA GLN A 111 8.65 -10.31 -3.69
C GLN A 111 8.96 -11.83 -3.60
N PRO A 112 9.16 -12.50 -4.74
CA PRO A 112 9.27 -11.94 -6.10
C PRO A 112 7.92 -11.76 -6.82
N LYS A 113 6.79 -12.20 -6.25
CA LYS A 113 5.47 -12.20 -6.93
C LYS A 113 4.74 -10.86 -6.84
N GLY A 114 5.09 -10.02 -5.88
CA GLY A 114 4.60 -8.66 -5.72
C GLY A 114 5.69 -7.67 -5.36
N LEU A 115 5.28 -6.47 -4.91
CA LEU A 115 6.15 -5.29 -4.76
C LEU A 115 6.49 -4.95 -3.30
N ASN A 116 5.94 -5.67 -2.33
CA ASN A 116 6.33 -5.53 -0.92
C ASN A 116 7.64 -6.30 -0.67
N ASP A 117 8.66 -5.64 -0.11
CA ASP A 117 9.90 -6.31 0.35
C ASP A 117 9.63 -7.18 1.58
N SER A 118 8.79 -6.69 2.49
CA SER A 118 8.44 -7.34 3.74
C SER A 118 7.11 -6.80 4.27
N TRP A 119 6.58 -7.43 5.31
CA TRP A 119 5.55 -6.88 6.18
C TRP A 119 6.14 -6.67 7.58
N SER A 120 5.64 -5.68 8.31
CA SER A 120 6.20 -5.34 9.63
C SER A 120 5.81 -6.39 10.67
N ILE A 121 6.77 -7.18 11.16
CA ILE A 121 6.57 -8.11 12.29
C ILE A 121 6.33 -7.35 13.61
N LYS A 122 6.74 -6.07 13.68
CA LYS A 122 6.58 -5.21 14.87
C LYS A 122 5.14 -5.11 15.36
N CYS A 123 4.15 -5.39 14.52
CA CYS A 123 2.76 -5.38 14.92
C CYS A 123 2.32 -6.60 15.76
N PHE A 124 3.18 -7.62 15.89
CA PHE A 124 2.98 -8.83 16.71
C PHE A 124 3.88 -8.88 17.95
N LEU A 125 4.86 -7.98 18.04
CA LEU A 125 5.71 -7.88 19.21
C LEU A 125 5.04 -6.91 20.21
N GLY A 126 4.89 -7.40 21.45
CA GLY A 126 4.27 -6.70 22.58
C GLY A 126 5.16 -5.63 23.14
#